data_AF-A0A382ZRT6-F1
#
_entry.id   AF-A0A382ZRT6-F1
#
_cell.length_a   1.000
_cell.length_b   1.000
_cell.length_c   1.000
_cell.angle_alpha   90.00
_cell.angle_beta   90.00
_cell.angle_gamma   90.00
#
_symmetry.space_group_name_H-M   'P 1'
#
loop_
_entity.id
_entity.type
_entity.pdbx_description
1 polymer ?
#
loop_
_entity_poly.entity_id
_entity_poly.type
_entity_poly.pdbx_seq_one_letter_code
_entity_poly.pdbx_strand_id
1 'polypeptide(L)'
;LFLFFIIFFIKFSTVNANGNTYKVVDLEISKTYDNDFNKKAVIDMAFKKAFEELILRITTTNGEQVSKLTNLKTIYSLIESFSIVDEKFIDKKYVSKFEV
;
A
#
# COMPACT_ATOMS: atom_id res chain seq x y z
N LEU A 1 -21.25 -8.67 33.63
CA LEU A 1 -21.53 -8.42 32.19
C LEU A 1 -20.33 -7.80 31.47
N PHE A 2 -19.72 -6.73 31.98
CA PHE A 2 -18.53 -6.09 31.39
C PHE A 2 -17.33 -7.04 31.13
N LEU A 3 -16.97 -7.86 32.12
CA LEU A 3 -15.88 -8.84 31.98
C LEU A 3 -16.11 -9.89 30.88
N PHE A 4 -17.37 -10.23 30.60
CA PHE A 4 -17.71 -11.18 29.54
C PHE A 4 -17.41 -10.60 28.15
N PHE A 5 -17.66 -9.29 27.96
CA PHE A 5 -17.32 -8.60 26.71
C PHE A 5 -15.81 -8.53 26.47
N ILE A 6 -14.99 -8.31 27.51
CA ILE A 6 -13.52 -8.28 27.37
C ILE A 6 -12.98 -9.61 26.84
N ILE A 7 -13.47 -10.74 27.35
CA ILE A 7 -13.05 -12.08 26.90
C ILE A 7 -13.46 -12.33 25.45
N PHE A 8 -14.62 -11.82 25.04
CA PHE A 8 -15.11 -11.91 23.66
C PHE A 8 -14.22 -11.12 22.68
N PHE A 9 -13.79 -9.91 23.04
CA PHE A 9 -12.92 -9.10 22.17
C PHE A 9 -11.49 -9.65 22.01
N ILE A 10 -10.92 -10.30 23.04
CA ILE A 10 -9.58 -10.90 22.96
C ILE A 10 -9.55 -12.04 21.91
N LYS A 11 -10.66 -12.77 21.73
CA LYS A 11 -10.77 -13.86 20.74
C LYS A 11 -10.72 -13.38 19.28
N PHE A 12 -11.17 -12.14 19.00
CA PHE A 12 -11.12 -11.53 17.66
C PHE A 12 -9.84 -10.74 17.40
N SER A 13 -9.10 -10.36 18.44
CA SER A 13 -7.95 -9.45 18.36
C SER A 13 -6.70 -10.05 17.71
N THR A 14 -6.58 -11.39 17.61
CA THR A 14 -5.34 -12.04 17.17
C THR A 14 -5.55 -13.10 16.09
N VAL A 15 -6.38 -12.82 15.09
CA VAL A 15 -6.24 -13.55 13.82
C VAL A 15 -4.94 -13.05 13.20
N ASN A 16 -3.87 -13.85 13.27
CA ASN A 16 -2.67 -13.60 12.48
C ASN A 16 -3.09 -13.67 11.00
N ALA A 17 -3.42 -12.50 10.44
CA ALA A 17 -3.60 -12.33 9.02
C ALA A 17 -2.21 -12.45 8.39
N ASN A 18 -1.81 -13.68 8.09
CA ASN A 18 -0.67 -13.94 7.21
C ASN A 18 -1.08 -13.59 5.77
N GLY A 19 -1.37 -12.32 5.54
CA GLY A 19 -1.27 -11.73 4.22
C GLY A 19 0.21 -11.74 3.90
N ASN A 20 0.61 -12.48 2.87
CA ASN A 20 1.88 -12.18 2.24
C ASN A 20 1.70 -10.76 1.70
N THR A 21 2.10 -9.75 2.46
CA THR A 21 2.17 -8.37 1.99
C THR A 21 3.28 -8.36 0.97
N TYR A 22 2.94 -8.74 -0.26
CA TYR A 22 3.82 -8.58 -1.39
C TYR A 22 3.98 -7.08 -1.58
N LYS A 23 4.95 -6.50 -0.87
CA LYS A 23 5.37 -5.12 -1.07
C LYS A 23 6.06 -5.08 -2.42
N VAL A 24 5.32 -4.66 -3.42
CA VAL A 24 5.79 -4.52 -4.78
C VAL A 24 6.58 -3.23 -4.93
N VAL A 25 6.16 -2.11 -4.33
CA VAL A 25 6.87 -0.84 -4.49
C VAL A 25 6.96 -0.10 -3.17
N ASP A 26 8.18 0.29 -2.79
CA ASP A 26 8.40 1.30 -1.76
C ASP A 26 8.52 2.66 -2.47
N LEU A 27 7.49 3.50 -2.34
CA LEU A 27 7.41 4.76 -3.06
C LEU A 27 7.33 5.93 -2.08
N GLU A 28 8.37 6.76 -2.06
CA GLU A 28 8.35 8.04 -1.34
C GLU A 28 8.14 9.19 -2.32
N ILE A 29 7.13 10.03 -2.07
CA ILE A 29 6.92 11.27 -2.82
C ILE A 29 7.07 12.45 -1.88
N SER A 30 7.89 13.41 -2.30
CA SER A 30 8.02 14.72 -1.65
C SER A 30 7.54 15.82 -2.59
N LYS A 31 6.71 16.74 -2.06
CA LYS A 31 6.25 17.92 -2.77
C LYS A 31 6.23 19.13 -1.84
N THR A 32 6.49 20.32 -2.36
CA THR A 32 6.31 21.57 -1.61
C THR A 32 4.87 21.68 -1.11
N TYR A 33 4.73 22.06 0.16
CA TYR A 33 3.46 22.33 0.84
C TYR A 33 3.27 23.84 0.93
N ASP A 34 2.57 24.39 -0.05
CA ASP A 34 2.21 25.81 -0.19
C ASP A 34 0.68 25.96 -0.38
N ASN A 35 0.22 27.19 -0.65
CA ASN A 35 -1.21 27.48 -0.81
C ASN A 35 -1.86 26.78 -2.03
N ASP A 36 -1.05 26.37 -3.01
CA ASP A 36 -1.50 25.67 -4.22
C ASP A 36 -1.35 24.14 -4.07
N PHE A 37 -1.00 23.66 -2.87
CA PHE A 37 -0.80 22.24 -2.61
C PHE A 37 -2.08 21.44 -2.81
N ASN A 38 -2.01 20.50 -3.75
CA ASN A 38 -3.08 19.56 -4.03
C ASN A 38 -2.66 18.14 -3.63
N LYS A 39 -3.15 17.67 -2.48
CA LYS A 39 -2.92 16.30 -1.98
C LYS A 39 -3.38 15.24 -2.97
N LYS A 40 -4.54 15.44 -3.61
CA LYS A 40 -5.07 14.49 -4.60
C LYS A 40 -4.10 14.33 -5.77
N ALA A 41 -3.52 15.42 -6.27
CA ALA A 41 -2.55 15.35 -7.36
C ALA A 41 -1.27 14.58 -6.97
N VAL A 42 -0.86 14.61 -5.69
CA VAL A 42 0.27 13.81 -5.19
C VAL A 42 -0.10 12.33 -5.13
N ILE A 43 -1.30 12.01 -4.66
CA ILE A 43 -1.82 10.63 -4.62
C ILE A 43 -1.97 10.07 -6.05
N ASP A 44 -2.53 10.84 -6.99
CA ASP A 44 -2.68 10.45 -8.39
C ASP A 44 -1.30 10.18 -9.03
N MET A 45 -0.29 10.99 -8.70
CA MET A 45 1.09 10.77 -9.13
C MET A 45 1.69 9.49 -8.54
N ALA A 46 1.46 9.22 -7.25
CA ALA A 46 1.90 8.00 -6.59
C ALA A 46 1.29 6.76 -7.22
N PHE A 47 -0.02 6.80 -7.43
CA PHE A 47 -0.77 5.72 -8.07
C PHE A 47 -0.24 5.42 -9.47
N LYS A 48 -0.05 6.46 -10.29
CA LYS A 48 0.49 6.29 -11.66
C LYS A 48 1.88 5.65 -11.66
N LYS A 49 2.79 6.16 -10.82
CA LYS A 49 4.16 5.61 -10.71
C LYS A 49 4.18 4.16 -10.26
N ALA A 50 3.36 3.82 -9.26
CA ALA A 50 3.27 2.45 -8.78
C ALA A 50 2.68 1.51 -9.84
N PHE A 51 1.69 1.97 -10.60
CA PHE A 51 1.09 1.20 -11.69
C PHE A 51 2.07 0.97 -12.86
N GLU A 52 2.88 1.98 -13.22
CA GLU A 52 3.95 1.83 -14.21
C GLU A 52 4.99 0.76 -13.80
N GLU A 53 5.42 0.78 -12.53
CA GLU A 53 6.34 -0.22 -11.97
C GLU A 53 5.74 -1.63 -11.94
N LEU A 54 4.45 -1.75 -11.60
CA LEU A 54 3.70 -3.01 -11.68
C LEU A 54 3.70 -3.59 -13.11
N ILE A 55 3.39 -2.76 -14.12
CA ILE A 55 3.42 -3.18 -15.52
C ILE A 55 4.84 -3.59 -15.94
N LEU A 56 5.86 -2.83 -15.56
CA LEU A 56 7.24 -3.14 -15.90
C LEU A 56 7.66 -4.50 -15.31
N ARG A 57 7.29 -4.78 -14.05
CA ARG A 57 7.54 -6.08 -13.43
C ARG A 57 6.81 -7.19 -14.18
N ILE A 58 5.52 -7.02 -14.49
CA ILE A 58 4.75 -8.02 -15.24
C ILE A 58 5.39 -8.32 -16.61
N THR A 59 5.82 -7.28 -17.33
CA THR A 59 6.41 -7.43 -18.68
C THR A 59 7.83 -8.00 -18.68
N THR A 60 8.58 -7.83 -17.59
CA THR A 60 9.94 -8.41 -17.43
C THR A 60 9.93 -9.78 -16.76
N THR A 61 8.77 -10.22 -16.25
CA THR A 61 8.60 -11.52 -15.60
C THR A 61 8.56 -12.67 -16.62
N ASN A 62 9.30 -13.76 -16.37
CA ASN A 62 9.30 -14.94 -17.23
C ASN A 62 8.05 -15.83 -17.04
N GLY A 63 7.77 -16.74 -17.98
CA GLY A 63 6.54 -17.54 -17.97
C GLY A 63 6.28 -18.37 -16.69
N GLU A 64 7.33 -18.86 -16.03
CA GLU A 64 7.20 -19.60 -14.77
C GLU A 64 6.77 -18.67 -13.61
N GLN A 65 7.32 -17.46 -13.56
CA GLN A 65 6.98 -16.45 -12.55
C GLN A 65 5.62 -15.79 -12.80
N VAL A 66 5.16 -15.72 -14.07
CA VAL A 66 3.81 -15.24 -14.43
C VAL A 66 2.74 -16.03 -13.68
N SER A 67 2.88 -17.36 -13.57
CA SER A 67 1.92 -18.22 -12.86
C SER A 67 1.73 -17.85 -11.38
N LYS A 68 2.76 -17.29 -10.73
CA LYS A 68 2.73 -16.83 -9.33
C LYS A 68 2.07 -15.45 -9.20
N LEU A 69 2.24 -14.58 -10.19
CA LEU A 69 1.58 -13.27 -10.28
C LEU A 69 0.09 -13.40 -10.64
N THR A 70 -0.27 -14.36 -11.48
CA THR A 70 -1.67 -14.62 -11.87
C THR A 70 -2.48 -15.36 -10.81
N ASN A 71 -1.87 -15.73 -9.68
CA ASN A 71 -2.62 -16.26 -8.56
C ASN A 71 -3.57 -15.17 -8.03
N LEU A 72 -4.87 -15.49 -7.93
CA LEU A 72 -5.90 -14.56 -7.48
C LEU A 72 -5.56 -13.90 -6.13
N LYS A 73 -4.95 -14.65 -5.20
CA LYS A 73 -4.51 -14.11 -3.91
C LYS A 73 -3.45 -13.01 -4.08
N THR A 74 -2.52 -13.19 -5.02
CA THR A 74 -1.51 -12.18 -5.35
C THR A 74 -2.18 -10.96 -5.96
N ILE A 75 -3.09 -11.14 -6.93
CA ILE A 75 -3.83 -10.03 -7.55
C ILE A 75 -4.63 -9.23 -6.52
N TYR A 76 -5.37 -9.89 -5.64
CA TYR A 76 -6.12 -9.21 -4.57
C TYR A 76 -5.18 -8.45 -3.62
N SER A 77 -4.08 -9.07 -3.22
CA SER A 77 -3.08 -8.41 -2.36
C SER A 77 -2.49 -7.16 -3.01
N LEU A 78 -2.29 -7.14 -4.34
CA LEU A 78 -1.77 -5.98 -5.07
C LEU A 78 -2.80 -4.83 -5.16
N ILE A 79 -4.09 -5.17 -5.21
CA ILE A 79 -5.17 -4.18 -5.25
C ILE A 79 -5.38 -3.59 -3.85
N GLU A 80 -5.29 -4.42 -2.82
CA GLU A 80 -5.49 -4.02 -1.42
C GLU A 80 -4.28 -3.32 -0.80
N SER A 81 -3.07 -3.54 -1.32
CA SER A 81 -1.82 -3.02 -0.73
C SER A 81 -1.65 -1.52 -0.87
N PHE A 82 -2.29 -0.87 -1.87
CA PHE A 82 -2.11 0.56 -2.11
C PHE A 82 -2.59 1.40 -0.92
N SER A 83 -1.64 1.84 -0.11
CA SER A 83 -1.93 2.58 1.12
C SER A 83 -0.83 3.60 1.42
N ILE A 84 -1.21 4.72 2.05
CA ILE A 84 -0.26 5.67 2.63
C ILE A 84 0.13 5.14 4.01
N VAL A 85 1.40 4.79 4.20
CA VAL A 85 1.89 4.19 5.45
C VAL A 85 2.61 5.17 6.36
N ASP A 86 3.12 6.26 5.80
CA ASP A 86 3.74 7.37 6.54
C ASP A 86 3.41 8.68 5.83
N GLU A 87 3.02 9.69 6.59
CA GLU A 87 2.64 11.01 6.08
C GLU A 87 3.19 12.10 7.00
N LYS A 88 3.92 13.06 6.42
CA LYS A 88 4.62 14.14 7.14
C LYS A 88 4.44 15.48 6.45
N PHE A 89 4.29 16.52 7.27
CA PHE A 89 4.23 17.92 6.86
C PHE A 89 5.31 18.67 7.65
N ILE A 90 6.53 18.77 7.10
CA ILE A 90 7.70 19.33 7.79
C ILE A 90 8.39 20.32 6.85
N ASP A 91 8.81 21.47 7.36
CA ASP A 91 9.57 22.48 6.61
C ASP A 91 8.96 22.89 5.26
N LYS A 92 7.63 23.12 5.23
CA LYS A 92 6.87 23.41 4.01
C LYS A 92 7.01 22.32 2.93
N LYS A 93 7.21 21.06 3.34
CA LYS A 93 7.18 19.89 2.48
C LYS A 93 6.14 18.90 2.96
N TYR A 94 5.37 18.40 2.01
CA TYR A 94 4.61 17.17 2.13
C TYR A 94 5.51 16.00 1.75
N VAL A 95 5.63 15.01 2.63
CA VAL A 95 6.35 13.76 2.35
C VAL A 95 5.41 12.62 2.69
N SER A 96 5.23 11.69 1.76
CA SER A 96 4.38 10.54 1.95
C SER A 96 5.04 9.28 1.41
N LYS A 97 4.97 8.22 2.21
CA LYS A 97 5.38 6.87 1.83
C LYS A 97 4.16 6.05 1.50
N PHE A 98 4.20 5.42 0.34
CA PHE A 98 3.19 4.50 -0.13
C PHE A 98 3.76 3.09 -0.06
N GLU A 99 2.96 2.18 0.47
CA GLU A 99 3.14 0.76 0.20
C GLU A 99 2.20 0.37 -0.92
N VAL A 100 2.75 -0.39 -1.86
CA VAL A 100 2.06 -1.00 -2.99
C VAL A 100 2.59 -2.40 -3.13
#